data_AF-D6A1U9-F1
#
_entry.id   AF-D6A1U9-F1
#
_cell.length_a   1.000
_cell.length_b   1.000
_cell.length_c   1.000
_cell.angle_alpha   90.00
_cell.angle_beta   90.00
_cell.angle_gamma   90.00
#
_symmetry.space_group_name_H-M   'P 1'
#
loop_
_entity.id
_entity.type
_entity.pdbx_description
1 polymer ?
#
loop_
_entity_poly.entity_id
_entity_poly.type
_entity_poly.pdbx_seq_one_letter_code
_entity_poly.pdbx_strand_id
1 'polypeptide(L)'
;MIAERIRRRLHSVIPDDWGTFQTPAISVPSRLGMLIPDLVVAPRREDAESDPHIPAALAELVVEVTCKSNARHDRVGKPAACATAGIPFHLLVDRWAPGRPGRGSPR
;
A
#
# COMPACT_ATOMS: atom_id res chain seq x y z
N MET A 1 16.14 -4.31 3.42
CA MET A 1 15.01 -4.17 2.46
C MET A 1 14.47 -2.73 2.52
N ILE A 2 13.91 -2.17 1.43
CA ILE A 2 13.36 -0.80 1.44
C ILE A 2 12.16 -0.70 2.38
N ALA A 3 11.22 -1.64 2.32
CA ALA A 3 10.05 -1.68 3.20
C ALA A 3 10.42 -1.64 4.69
N GLU A 4 11.50 -2.34 5.09
CA GLU A 4 12.00 -2.31 6.47
C GLU A 4 12.48 -0.92 6.90
N ARG A 5 13.15 -0.17 6.01
CA ARG A 5 13.58 1.20 6.31
C ARG A 5 12.39 2.13 6.47
N ILE A 6 11.36 1.95 5.65
CA ILE A 6 10.11 2.71 5.73
C ILE A 6 9.39 2.40 7.05
N ARG A 7 9.24 1.11 7.38
CA ARG A 7 8.63 0.64 8.62
C ARG A 7 9.27 1.28 9.86
N ARG A 8 10.60 1.27 9.96
CA ARG A 8 11.31 1.91 11.08
C ARG A 8 11.02 3.40 11.23
N ARG A 9 10.85 4.12 10.10
CA ARG A 9 10.52 5.54 10.12
C ARG A 9 9.06 5.76 10.52
N LEU A 10 8.15 4.93 10.03
CA LEU A 10 6.74 4.99 10.39
C LEU A 10 6.53 4.73 11.90
N HIS A 11 7.19 3.72 12.47
CA HIS A 11 7.09 3.44 13.91
C HIS A 11 7.50 4.61 14.82
N SER A 12 8.30 5.57 14.32
CA SER A 12 8.66 6.76 15.12
C SER A 12 7.61 7.86 15.12
N VAL A 13 6.55 7.75 14.29
CA VAL A 13 5.56 8.82 14.08
C VAL A 13 4.11 8.36 14.13
N ILE A 14 3.83 7.05 14.02
CA ILE A 14 2.46 6.54 14.14
C ILE A 14 2.03 6.44 15.62
N PRO A 15 0.74 6.61 15.93
CA PRO A 15 0.19 6.37 17.26
C PRO A 15 0.38 4.93 17.75
N ASP A 16 0.35 4.71 19.06
CA ASP A 16 0.56 3.38 19.69
C ASP A 16 -0.57 2.38 19.41
N ASP A 17 -1.78 2.88 19.15
CA ASP A 17 -2.95 2.10 18.74
C ASP A 17 -2.91 1.76 17.24
N TRP A 18 -1.86 2.15 16.52
CA TRP A 18 -1.67 1.88 15.10
C TRP A 18 -0.54 0.89 14.85
N GLY A 19 -0.61 0.20 13.71
CA GLY A 19 0.33 -0.85 13.34
C GLY A 19 0.83 -0.70 11.90
N THR A 20 1.98 -1.30 11.64
CA THR A 20 2.47 -1.53 10.27
C THR A 20 2.40 -3.02 9.97
N PHE A 21 1.73 -3.39 8.87
CA PHE A 21 1.49 -4.78 8.49
C PHE A 21 2.24 -5.06 7.19
N GLN A 22 3.07 -6.10 7.16
CA GLN A 22 3.82 -6.49 5.97
C GLN A 22 3.02 -7.51 5.16
N THR A 23 2.94 -7.30 3.85
CA THR A 23 2.20 -8.19 2.92
C THR A 23 0.78 -8.55 3.36
N PRO A 24 -0.04 -7.63 3.92
CA PRO A 24 -1.39 -7.98 4.35
C PRO A 24 -2.31 -8.14 3.15
N ALA A 25 -3.34 -8.97 3.29
CA ALA A 25 -4.44 -8.98 2.33
C ALA A 25 -5.40 -7.83 2.67
N ILE A 26 -5.60 -6.89 1.75
CA ILE A 26 -6.63 -5.85 1.85
C ILE A 26 -7.87 -6.28 1.10
N SER A 27 -9.00 -6.35 1.78
CA SER A 27 -10.31 -6.62 1.17
C SER A 27 -10.86 -5.36 0.52
N VAL A 28 -11.10 -5.41 -0.79
CA VAL A 28 -11.65 -4.28 -1.58
C VAL A 28 -13.04 -4.66 -2.12
N PRO A 29 -14.14 -4.24 -1.46
CA PRO A 29 -15.49 -4.69 -1.79
C PRO A 29 -15.90 -4.41 -3.25
N SER A 30 -15.52 -3.26 -3.78
CA SER A 30 -15.86 -2.82 -5.14
C SER A 30 -15.18 -3.62 -6.25
N ARG A 31 -14.14 -4.41 -5.93
CA ARG A 31 -13.39 -5.24 -6.89
C ARG A 31 -13.69 -6.74 -6.77
N LEU A 32 -14.52 -7.18 -5.81
CA LEU A 32 -14.73 -8.59 -5.46
C LEU A 32 -13.39 -9.34 -5.24
N GLY A 33 -12.35 -8.66 -4.78
CA GLY A 33 -10.99 -9.20 -4.74
C GLY A 33 -10.09 -8.57 -3.67
N MET A 34 -8.86 -9.09 -3.57
CA MET A 34 -7.85 -8.66 -2.60
C MET A 34 -6.75 -7.82 -3.25
N LEU A 35 -6.26 -6.82 -2.52
CA LEU A 35 -5.04 -6.10 -2.82
C LEU A 35 -3.97 -6.54 -1.81
N ILE A 36 -2.79 -6.95 -2.30
CA ILE A 36 -1.69 -7.40 -1.44
C ILE A 36 -0.50 -6.44 -1.63
N PRO A 37 -0.39 -5.38 -0.82
CA PRO A 37 0.74 -4.46 -0.88
C PRO A 37 1.92 -4.92 -0.04
N ASP A 38 3.10 -4.35 -0.25
CA ASP A 38 4.29 -4.68 0.53
C ASP A 38 4.17 -4.26 2.01
N LEU A 39 3.49 -3.14 2.28
CA LEU A 39 3.27 -2.62 3.64
C LEU A 39 1.98 -1.78 3.72
N VAL A 40 1.29 -1.88 4.86
CA VAL A 40 0.10 -1.08 5.19
C VAL A 40 0.25 -0.46 6.57
N VAL A 41 -0.27 0.75 6.74
CA VAL A 41 -0.52 1.38 8.03
C VAL A 41 -2.02 1.43 8.28
N ALA A 42 -2.44 0.90 9.43
CA ALA A 42 -3.84 0.84 9.84
C ALA A 42 -3.93 0.79 11.39
N PRO A 43 -5.09 1.10 11.98
CA PRO A 43 -5.35 0.84 13.39
C PRO A 43 -5.09 -0.63 13.75
N ARG A 44 -4.53 -0.88 14.93
CA ARG A 44 -4.43 -2.23 15.48
C ARG A 44 -5.83 -2.74 15.79
N ARG A 45 -6.07 -3.97 15.36
CA ARG A 45 -7.33 -4.67 15.54
C ARG A 45 -7.16 -5.75 16.57
N GLU A 46 -8.12 -5.86 17.48
CA GLU A 46 -8.16 -6.94 18.48
C GLU A 46 -8.48 -8.29 17.83
N ASP A 47 -9.19 -8.27 16.70
CA ASP A 47 -9.64 -9.43 15.94
C ASP A 47 -8.68 -9.87 14.82
N ALA A 48 -7.49 -9.26 14.72
CA ALA A 48 -6.53 -9.52 13.63
C ALA A 48 -6.09 -10.99 13.52
N GLU A 49 -6.12 -11.75 14.62
CA GLU A 49 -5.82 -13.20 14.61
C GLU A 49 -6.95 -14.04 13.98
N SER A 50 -8.19 -13.58 14.08
CA SER A 50 -9.37 -14.30 13.55
C SER A 50 -9.78 -13.83 12.16
N ASP A 51 -9.47 -12.59 11.79
CA ASP A 51 -9.66 -12.04 10.46
C ASP A 51 -8.34 -11.45 9.95
N PRO A 52 -7.57 -12.22 9.16
CA PRO A 52 -6.24 -11.81 8.72
C PRO A 52 -6.28 -10.72 7.63
N HIS A 53 -7.47 -10.35 7.15
CA HIS A 53 -7.63 -9.34 6.11
C HIS A 53 -7.89 -7.97 6.72
N ILE A 54 -7.34 -6.94 6.08
CA ILE A 54 -7.60 -5.55 6.45
C ILE A 54 -8.69 -5.00 5.52
N PRO A 55 -9.86 -4.58 6.04
CA PRO A 55 -10.82 -3.83 5.25
C PRO A 55 -10.17 -2.57 4.67
N ALA A 56 -10.37 -2.30 3.37
CA ALA A 56 -9.79 -1.11 2.74
C ALA A 56 -10.10 0.21 3.47
N ALA A 57 -11.29 0.30 4.08
CA ALA A 57 -11.70 1.47 4.86
C ALA A 57 -10.86 1.73 6.12
N LEU A 58 -10.10 0.74 6.60
CA LEU A 58 -9.19 0.89 7.74
C LEU A 58 -7.74 1.15 7.32
N ALA A 59 -7.41 1.01 6.04
CA ALA A 59 -6.08 1.28 5.53
C ALA A 59 -5.89 2.79 5.33
N GLU A 60 -4.96 3.38 6.06
CA GLU A 60 -4.62 4.81 5.95
C GLU A 60 -3.55 5.04 4.88
N LEU A 61 -2.51 4.22 4.93
CA LEU A 61 -1.38 4.28 4.00
C LEU A 61 -1.08 2.90 3.45
N VAL A 62 -1.06 2.80 2.11
CA VAL A 62 -0.53 1.65 1.37
C VAL A 62 0.83 2.01 0.79
N VAL A 63 1.81 1.12 0.96
CA VAL A 63 3.17 1.27 0.43
C VAL A 63 3.51 0.10 -0.48
N GLU A 64 4.02 0.44 -1.66
CA GLU A 64 4.43 -0.51 -2.70
C GLU A 64 5.88 -0.22 -3.10
N VAL A 65 6.70 -1.26 -3.20
CA VAL A 65 8.11 -1.17 -3.62
C VAL A 65 8.26 -1.95 -4.92
N THR A 66 8.53 -1.24 -6.03
CA THR A 66 8.64 -1.92 -7.32
C THR A 66 9.77 -2.94 -7.34
N CYS A 67 9.48 -4.10 -7.90
CA CYS A 67 10.48 -5.09 -8.30
C CYS A 67 10.72 -5.01 -9.82
N LYS A 68 11.89 -5.47 -10.27
CA LYS A 68 12.33 -5.34 -11.68
C LYS A 68 11.34 -5.97 -12.67
N SER A 69 10.65 -7.04 -12.27
CA SER A 69 9.69 -7.78 -13.10
C SER A 69 8.26 -7.21 -13.08
N ASN A 70 7.86 -6.43 -12.08
CA ASN A 70 6.47 -5.95 -11.95
C ASN A 70 6.29 -4.42 -12.00
N ALA A 71 7.39 -3.67 -12.14
CA ALA A 71 7.38 -2.21 -12.08
C ALA A 71 6.36 -1.53 -13.00
N ARG A 72 6.14 -2.03 -14.23
CA ARG A 72 5.15 -1.43 -15.15
C ARG A 72 3.71 -1.66 -14.68
N HIS A 73 3.41 -2.85 -14.16
CA HIS A 73 2.08 -3.19 -13.67
C HIS A 73 1.78 -2.44 -12.36
N ASP A 74 2.77 -2.39 -11.46
CA ASP A 74 2.67 -1.69 -10.17
C ASP A 74 2.44 -0.18 -10.32
N ARG A 75 3.00 0.45 -11.36
CA ARG A 75 2.86 1.89 -11.60
C ARG A 75 1.44 2.35 -11.94
N VAL A 76 0.58 1.45 -12.45
CA VAL A 76 -0.73 1.84 -12.99
C VAL A 76 -1.87 1.12 -12.26
N GLY A 77 -1.78 -0.20 -12.11
CA GLY A 77 -2.88 -0.99 -11.55
C GLY A 77 -3.12 -0.75 -10.06
N LYS A 78 -2.03 -0.68 -9.28
CA LYS A 78 -2.09 -0.59 -7.81
C LYS A 78 -2.54 0.78 -7.29
N PRO A 79 -2.06 1.92 -7.83
CA PRO A 79 -2.59 3.23 -7.44
C PRO A 79 -4.09 3.35 -7.74
N ALA A 80 -4.53 2.87 -8.90
CA ALA A 80 -5.95 2.87 -9.26
C ALA A 80 -6.77 1.97 -8.33
N ALA A 81 -6.21 0.83 -7.91
CA ALA A 81 -6.83 -0.04 -6.92
C ALA A 81 -7.03 0.65 -5.57
N CYS A 82 -6.00 1.32 -5.05
CA CYS A 82 -6.06 2.05 -3.80
C CYS A 82 -7.08 3.20 -3.85
N ALA A 83 -7.08 3.97 -4.95
CA ALA A 83 -8.02 5.07 -5.13
C ALA A 83 -9.48 4.58 -5.17
N THR A 84 -9.76 3.49 -5.89
CA THR A 84 -11.11 2.89 -5.94
C THR A 84 -11.53 2.33 -4.57
N ALA A 85 -10.56 1.88 -3.78
CA ALA A 85 -10.78 1.33 -2.46
C ALA A 85 -11.00 2.41 -1.38
N GLY A 86 -10.85 3.69 -1.73
CA GLY A 86 -11.01 4.82 -0.80
C GLY A 86 -9.83 5.02 0.15
N ILE A 87 -8.67 4.43 -0.15
CA ILE A 87 -7.48 4.51 0.70
C ILE A 87 -6.87 5.91 0.59
N PRO A 88 -6.69 6.65 1.71
CA PRO A 88 -6.25 8.05 1.67
C PRO A 88 -4.87 8.26 1.07
N PHE A 89 -3.88 7.45 1.46
CA PHE A 89 -2.49 7.62 1.04
C PHE A 89 -1.93 6.38 0.34
N HIS A 90 -1.24 6.61 -0.77
CA HIS A 90 -0.53 5.57 -1.52
C HIS A 90 0.90 6.03 -1.86
N LEU A 91 1.90 5.31 -1.33
CA LEU A 91 3.31 5.54 -1.58
C LEU A 91 3.88 4.45 -2.51
N LEU A 92 4.28 4.84 -3.71
CA LEU A 92 5.02 3.98 -4.62
C LEU A 92 6.52 4.30 -4.58
N VAL A 93 7.35 3.36 -4.15
CA VAL A 93 8.80 3.47 -4.16
C VAL A 93 9.36 2.73 -5.38
N ASP A 94 9.71 3.50 -6.40
CA ASP A 94 10.14 2.95 -7.68
C ASP A 94 11.63 3.14 -7.96
N ARG A 95 12.41 2.07 -7.76
CA ARG A 95 13.85 2.04 -8.05
C ARG A 95 14.18 2.06 -9.53
N TRP A 96 13.20 1.76 -10.38
CA TRP A 96 13.36 1.58 -11.81
C TRP A 96 12.62 2.65 -12.61
N ALA A 97 12.16 3.71 -11.93
CA ALA A 97 11.52 4.83 -12.59
C ALA A 97 12.48 5.39 -13.66
N PRO A 98 12.04 5.57 -14.92
CA PRO A 98 12.82 6.40 -15.82
C PRO A 98 12.94 7.76 -15.15
N GLY A 99 14.16 8.32 -15.07
CA GLY A 99 14.50 9.48 -14.22
C GLY A 99 13.79 10.80 -14.53
N ARG A 100 12.67 10.76 -15.27
CA ARG A 100 11.82 11.89 -15.60
C ARG A 100 10.38 11.53 -15.21
N PRO A 101 9.68 12.35 -14.40
CA PRO A 101 8.25 12.22 -14.22
C PRO A 101 7.62 12.29 -15.63
N GLY A 102 6.93 11.24 -16.05
CA GLY A 102 6.21 11.26 -17.31
C GLY A 102 5.27 12.47 -17.28
N ARG A 103 5.48 13.44 -18.17
CA ARG A 103 4.42 14.42 -18.48
C ARG A 103 3.24 13.57 -18.91
N GLY A 104 2.10 13.73 -18.23
CA GLY A 104 0.85 13.15 -18.69
C GLY A 104 0.68 13.49 -20.17
N SER A 105 0.45 12.47 -20.99
CA SER A 105 0.09 12.70 -22.39
C SER A 105 -1.13 13.62 -22.42
N PRO A 106 -1.09 14.77 -23.11
CA PRO A 106 -2.31 15.50 -23.38
C PRO A 106 -3.14 14.64 -24.34
N ARG A 107 -4.34 14.31 -23.84
CA ARG A 107 -5.54 13.76 -24.50
C ARG A 107 -5.39 13.15 -25.89
#